data_AF-A0A6M6JD93-F1
#
_entry.id   AF-A0A6M6JD93-F1
#
_cell.length_a   1.000
_cell.length_b   1.000
_cell.length_c   1.000
_cell.angle_alpha   90.00
_cell.angle_beta   90.00
_cell.angle_gamma   90.00
#
_symmetry.space_group_name_H-M   'P 1'
#
loop_
_entity.id
_entity.type
_entity.pdbx_description
1 polymer ?
#
loop_
_entity_poly.entity_id
_entity_poly.type
_entity_poly.pdbx_seq_one_letter_code
_entity_poly.pdbx_strand_id
1 'polypeptide(L)'
;MLGEEESPPFVYTIGLYGFGHPELILFATSQATAATVLNDLGELVRAGRILEPGERVALPSGGVHLLAFPESEHWLYAAHDLYGGSVPAMLVVPADDLVDTPGVDGPCAFCR
;
A
#
# COMPACT_ATOMS: atom_id res chain seq x y z
N MET A 1 23.96 2.94 18.49
CA MET A 1 22.63 2.34 18.29
C MET A 1 21.64 3.49 18.30
N LEU A 2 21.23 3.94 17.11
CA LEU A 2 20.02 4.76 16.99
C LEU A 2 18.86 3.80 17.26
N GLY A 3 17.93 4.22 18.11
CA GLY A 3 16.95 3.36 18.77
C GLY A 3 16.18 2.48 17.78
N GLU A 4 15.85 1.28 18.24
CA GLU A 4 14.68 0.54 17.79
C GLU A 4 13.43 1.37 18.14
N GLU A 5 13.25 2.52 17.48
CA GLU A 5 11.92 3.09 17.33
C GLU A 5 11.16 2.11 16.43
N GLU A 6 10.09 1.50 16.96
CA GLU A 6 9.19 0.65 16.18
C GLU A 6 8.86 1.37 14.87
N SER A 7 9.33 0.83 13.74
CA SER A 7 8.96 1.32 12.42
C SER A 7 7.45 1.49 12.34
N PRO A 8 6.93 2.56 11.73
CA PRO A 8 5.50 2.79 11.68
C PRO A 8 4.79 1.57 11.08
N PRO A 9 3.58 1.22 11.57
CA PRO A 9 2.82 0.11 11.02
C PRO A 9 2.58 0.34 9.53
N PHE A 10 2.63 -0.74 8.76
CA PHE A 10 2.46 -0.70 7.31
C PHE A 10 1.62 -1.85 6.81
N VAL A 11 1.05 -1.66 5.64
CA VAL A 11 0.35 -2.68 4.87
C VAL A 11 0.71 -2.51 3.40
N TYR A 12 0.73 -3.62 2.67
CA TYR A 12 0.99 -3.62 1.25
C TYR A 12 0.04 -4.57 0.52
N THR A 13 -0.14 -4.34 -0.77
CA THR A 13 -0.92 -5.24 -1.64
C THR A 13 -0.11 -6.47 -2.04
N ILE A 14 -0.81 -7.57 -2.31
CA ILE A 14 -0.24 -8.74 -2.97
C ILE A 14 -1.19 -9.10 -4.11
N GLY A 15 -0.69 -9.09 -5.34
CA GLY A 15 -1.47 -9.50 -6.52
C GLY A 15 -1.42 -8.49 -7.67
N LEU A 16 -1.15 -7.20 -7.39
CA LEU A 16 -1.10 -6.17 -8.43
C LEU A 16 0.04 -6.42 -9.41
N TYR A 17 1.13 -7.04 -8.94
CA TYR A 17 2.23 -7.48 -9.80
C TYR A 17 1.77 -8.46 -10.88
N GLY A 18 0.80 -9.33 -10.58
CA GLY A 18 0.16 -10.22 -11.56
C GLY A 18 -0.64 -9.48 -12.65
N PHE A 19 -1.06 -8.24 -12.39
CA PHE A 19 -1.70 -7.35 -13.37
C PHE A 19 -0.69 -6.49 -14.15
N GLY A 20 0.62 -6.71 -13.96
CA GLY A 20 1.67 -5.91 -14.59
C GLY A 20 1.89 -4.55 -13.93
N HIS A 21 1.51 -4.42 -12.66
CA HIS A 21 1.59 -3.16 -11.90
C HIS A 21 2.43 -3.34 -10.62
N PRO A 22 3.24 -2.37 -10.18
CA PRO A 22 3.93 -2.44 -8.89
C PRO A 22 2.96 -2.69 -7.72
N GLU A 23 3.40 -3.37 -6.68
CA GLU A 23 2.59 -3.43 -5.46
C GLU A 23 2.52 -2.04 -4.80
N LEU A 24 1.50 -1.82 -3.98
CA LEU A 24 1.31 -0.56 -3.26
C LEU A 24 1.61 -0.78 -1.78
N ILE A 25 2.35 0.14 -1.16
CA ILE A 25 2.63 0.14 0.28
C ILE A 25 2.13 1.44 0.92
N LEU A 26 1.55 1.33 2.11
CA LEU A 26 0.99 2.44 2.87
C LEU A 26 1.40 2.32 4.34
N PHE A 27 1.80 3.44 4.94
CA PHE A 27 2.29 3.53 6.32
C PHE A 27 1.36 4.35 7.19
N ALA A 28 1.45 4.13 8.51
CA ALA A 28 0.89 4.99 9.55
C ALA A 28 -0.58 5.39 9.34
N THR A 29 -1.37 4.45 8.81
CA THR A 29 -2.80 4.62 8.51
C THR A 29 -3.58 3.54 9.24
N SER A 30 -4.80 3.86 9.73
CA SER A 30 -5.67 2.86 10.35
C SER A 30 -5.94 1.69 9.39
N GLN A 31 -6.20 0.49 9.91
CA GLN A 31 -6.43 -0.70 9.08
C GLN A 31 -7.65 -0.52 8.17
N ALA A 32 -8.71 0.12 8.67
CA ALA A 32 -9.90 0.37 7.89
C ALA A 32 -9.64 1.37 6.75
N THR A 33 -8.98 2.50 7.03
CA THR A 33 -8.63 3.49 6.00
C THR A 33 -7.68 2.88 4.98
N ALA A 34 -6.66 2.14 5.43
CA ALA A 34 -5.68 1.53 4.54
C ALA A 34 -6.32 0.46 3.63
N ALA A 35 -7.20 -0.39 4.17
CA ALA A 35 -7.95 -1.35 3.38
C ALA A 35 -8.83 -0.67 2.33
N THR A 36 -9.58 0.36 2.70
CA THR A 36 -10.40 1.14 1.75
C THR A 36 -9.54 1.71 0.61
N VAL A 37 -8.47 2.44 0.97
CA VAL A 37 -7.59 3.10 -0.02
C VAL A 37 -6.94 2.09 -0.96
N LEU A 38 -6.35 1.01 -0.42
CA LEU A 38 -5.65 0.02 -1.24
C LEU A 38 -6.62 -0.80 -2.10
N ASN A 39 -7.84 -1.06 -1.62
CA ASN A 39 -8.87 -1.73 -2.42
C ASN A 39 -9.35 -0.83 -3.56
N ASP A 40 -9.59 0.45 -3.32
CA ASP A 40 -10.02 1.39 -4.37
C ASP A 40 -8.93 1.55 -5.46
N LEU A 41 -7.66 1.65 -5.06
CA LEU A 41 -6.53 1.67 -6.00
C LEU A 41 -6.39 0.33 -6.73
N GLY A 42 -6.56 -0.79 -6.03
CA GLY A 42 -6.53 -2.12 -6.62
C GLY A 42 -7.62 -2.33 -7.68
N GLU A 43 -8.82 -1.79 -7.45
CA GLU A 43 -9.92 -1.83 -8.41
C GLU A 43 -9.61 -1.03 -9.68
N LEU A 44 -8.94 0.11 -9.55
CA LEU A 44 -8.46 0.88 -10.71
C LEU A 44 -7.44 0.08 -11.54
N VAL A 45 -6.47 -0.55 -10.88
CA VAL A 45 -5.48 -1.42 -11.55
C VAL A 45 -6.15 -2.62 -12.22
N ARG A 46 -7.08 -3.28 -11.51
CA ARG A 46 -7.87 -4.40 -12.04
C ARG A 46 -8.70 -4.01 -13.26
N ALA A 47 -9.18 -2.77 -13.32
CA ALA A 47 -9.87 -2.20 -14.47
C ALA A 47 -8.94 -1.84 -15.64
N GLY A 48 -7.62 -2.06 -15.50
CA GLY A 48 -6.61 -1.84 -16.53
C GLY A 48 -5.93 -0.47 -16.47
N ARG A 49 -6.15 0.33 -15.41
CA ARG A 49 -5.42 1.58 -15.22
C ARG A 49 -3.99 1.27 -14.78
N ILE A 50 -3.02 1.90 -15.42
CA ILE A 50 -1.63 1.91 -14.97
C ILE A 50 -1.47 3.18 -14.12
N LEU A 51 -1.13 3.02 -12.84
CA LEU A 51 -0.81 4.14 -11.96
C LEU A 51 0.70 4.40 -12.02
N GLU A 52 1.08 5.67 -12.01
CA GLU A 52 2.48 6.07 -12.21
C GLU A 52 3.03 6.81 -10.99
N PRO A 53 4.35 6.69 -10.70
CA PRO A 53 5.00 7.53 -9.71
C PRO A 53 4.84 9.03 -10.02
N GLY A 54 4.55 9.83 -8.99
CA GLY A 54 4.30 11.27 -9.08
C GLY A 54 2.82 11.63 -9.32
N GLU A 55 1.96 10.64 -9.55
CA GLU A 55 0.53 10.86 -9.77
C GLU A 55 -0.22 11.22 -8.48
N ARG A 56 -1.23 12.09 -8.58
CA ARG A 56 -2.29 12.24 -7.58
C ARG A 56 -3.55 11.53 -8.07
N VAL A 57 -4.06 10.59 -7.29
CA VAL A 57 -5.28 9.83 -7.59
C VAL A 57 -6.40 10.30 -6.68
N ALA A 58 -7.55 10.60 -7.28
CA ALA A 58 -8.77 10.90 -6.53
C ALA A 58 -9.54 9.59 -6.26
N LEU A 59 -9.83 9.32 -5.00
CA LEU A 59 -10.64 8.21 -4.52
C LEU A 59 -11.95 8.73 -3.92
N PRO A 60 -12.97 7.88 -3.71
CA PRO A 60 -14.19 8.26 -3.00
C PRO A 60 -13.93 8.84 -1.60
N SER A 61 -12.89 8.37 -0.92
CA SER A 61 -12.48 8.83 0.42
C SER A 61 -11.59 10.08 0.41
N GLY A 62 -11.14 10.56 -0.75
CA GLY A 62 -10.21 11.70 -0.87
C GLY A 62 -9.00 11.40 -1.74
N GLY A 63 -8.01 12.29 -1.73
CA GLY A 63 -6.83 12.16 -2.58
C GLY A 63 -5.73 11.29 -1.97
N VAL A 64 -4.94 10.67 -2.85
CA VAL A 64 -3.64 10.07 -2.51
C VAL A 64 -2.58 10.46 -3.54
N HIS A 65 -1.34 10.55 -3.11
CA HIS A 65 -0.17 10.68 -3.98
C HIS A 65 0.58 9.35 -4.08
N LEU A 66 1.11 9.06 -5.26
CA LEU A 66 1.91 7.88 -5.52
C LEU A 66 3.37 8.29 -5.70
N LEU A 67 4.28 7.62 -4.99
CA LEU A 67 5.71 7.84 -5.10
C LEU A 67 6.42 6.52 -5.39
N ALA A 68 7.53 6.58 -6.12
CA ALA A 68 8.38 5.40 -6.28
C ALA A 68 8.91 4.97 -4.91
N PHE A 69 8.87 3.66 -4.63
CA PHE A 69 9.39 3.11 -3.38
C PHE A 69 10.59 2.21 -3.68
N PRO A 70 11.82 2.71 -3.47
CA PRO A 70 13.03 1.92 -3.69
C PRO A 70 13.15 0.82 -2.62
N GLU A 71 13.99 -0.18 -2.92
CA GLU A 71 14.37 -1.23 -1.96
C GLU A 71 13.18 -2.01 -1.38
N SER A 72 12.17 -2.27 -2.22
CA SER A 72 10.95 -2.98 -1.83
C SER A 72 11.24 -4.40 -1.30
N GLU A 73 12.38 -5.00 -1.67
CA GLU A 73 12.90 -6.29 -1.19
C GLU A 73 12.88 -6.43 0.34
N HIS A 74 13.10 -5.35 1.08
CA HIS A 74 13.16 -5.34 2.54
C HIS A 74 11.79 -5.21 3.22
N TRP A 75 10.70 -5.10 2.45
CA TRP A 75 9.37 -4.79 2.96
C TRP A 75 8.30 -5.81 2.50
N LEU A 76 8.31 -6.20 1.23
CA LEU A 76 7.22 -6.97 0.59
C LEU A 76 7.48 -8.48 0.62
N TYR A 77 7.94 -9.02 1.76
CA TYR A 77 8.39 -10.41 1.89
C TYR A 77 7.41 -11.44 1.31
N ALA A 78 6.12 -11.35 1.64
CA ALA A 78 5.14 -12.33 1.17
C ALA A 78 4.87 -12.25 -0.35
N ALA A 79 4.99 -11.05 -0.94
CA ALA A 79 4.89 -10.91 -2.39
C ALA A 79 6.12 -11.49 -3.10
N HIS A 80 7.32 -11.30 -2.53
CA HIS A 80 8.54 -11.90 -3.08
C HIS A 80 8.50 -13.41 -3.08
N ASP A 81 8.05 -13.99 -1.96
CA ASP A 81 7.89 -15.44 -1.83
C ASP A 81 6.87 -15.98 -2.85
N LEU A 82 5.76 -15.28 -3.05
CA LEU A 82 4.71 -15.68 -4.00
C LEU A 82 5.21 -15.65 -5.45
N TYR A 83 5.97 -14.62 -5.83
CA TYR A 83 6.42 -14.41 -7.22
C TYR A 83 7.84 -14.92 -7.51
N GLY A 84 8.55 -15.45 -6.51
CA GLY A 84 9.88 -16.04 -6.66
C GLY A 84 11.00 -15.02 -6.93
N GLY A 85 10.82 -13.75 -6.55
CA GLY A 85 11.79 -12.68 -6.79
C GLY A 85 11.32 -11.31 -6.29
N SER A 86 12.19 -10.30 -6.37
CA SER A 86 11.85 -8.93 -5.98
C SER A 86 10.70 -8.39 -6.83
N VAL A 87 9.71 -7.78 -6.18
CA VAL A 87 8.58 -7.09 -6.84
C VAL A 87 8.71 -5.59 -6.58
N PRO A 88 8.52 -4.73 -7.60
CA PRO A 88 8.57 -3.30 -7.41
C PRO A 88 7.38 -2.82 -6.57
N ALA A 89 7.57 -1.70 -5.86
CA ALA A 89 6.52 -1.08 -5.07
C ALA A 89 6.40 0.44 -5.33
N MET A 90 5.22 0.97 -5.04
CA MET A 90 4.97 2.41 -4.91
C MET A 90 4.41 2.73 -3.54
N LEU A 91 4.88 3.84 -2.97
CA LEU A 91 4.37 4.38 -1.72
C LEU A 91 3.10 5.18 -2.01
N VAL A 92 2.04 4.83 -1.27
CA VAL A 92 0.80 5.60 -1.22
C VAL A 92 0.91 6.60 -0.07
N VAL A 93 0.69 7.88 -0.36
CA VAL A 93 0.71 8.97 0.61
C VAL A 93 -0.68 9.61 0.64
N PRO A 94 -1.43 9.53 1.76
CA PRO A 94 -2.67 10.27 1.96
C PRO A 94 -2.50 11.77 1.67
N ALA A 95 -3.43 12.37 0.92
CA ALA A 95 -3.51 13.81 0.82
C ALA A 95 -4.32 14.38 2.00
N ASP A 96 -4.24 15.70 2.22
CA ASP A 96 -4.90 16.39 3.34
C ASP A 96 -6.44 16.24 3.35
N ASP A 97 -7.02 15.91 2.20
CA ASP A 97 -8.46 15.71 2.02
C ASP A 97 -8.91 14.25 2.17
N LEU A 98 -8.01 13.33 2.52
CA LEU A 98 -8.37 11.94 2.80
C LEU A 98 -9.17 11.84 4.09
N VAL A 99 -10.36 11.27 3.98
CA VAL A 99 -11.28 11.01 5.09
C VAL A 99 -11.05 9.60 5.62
N ASP A 100 -10.86 9.50 6.93
CA ASP A 100 -10.70 8.21 7.60
C ASP A 100 -11.95 7.32 7.45
N THR A 101 -11.71 6.05 7.12
CA THR A 101 -12.75 5.03 7.16
C THR A 101 -12.93 4.58 8.61
N PRO A 102 -14.16 4.63 9.17
CA PRO A 102 -14.40 4.15 10.52
C PRO A 102 -14.05 2.67 10.70
N GLY A 103 -13.32 2.35 11.76
CA GLY A 103 -12.93 0.99 12.12
C GLY A 103 -12.12 0.96 13.41
N VAL A 104 -11.95 -0.24 13.96
CA VAL A 104 -11.10 -0.46 15.15
C VAL A 104 -9.90 -1.27 14.71
N ASP A 105 -8.71 -0.72 14.95
CA ASP A 105 -7.47 -1.45 14.71
C ASP A 105 -7.35 -2.62 15.70
N GLY A 106 -6.90 -3.76 15.19
CA GLY A 106 -6.72 -4.98 15.97
C GLY A 106 -5.49 -5.77 15.53
N PRO A 107 -5.10 -6.82 16.26
CA PRO A 107 -4.04 -7.69 15.80
C PRO A 107 -4.42 -8.37 14.49
N CYS A 108 -3.44 -8.54 13.60
CA CYS A 108 -3.61 -9.29 12.37
C CYS A 108 -3.99 -10.75 12.69
N ALA A 109 -5.22 -11.16 12.35
CA ALA A 109 -5.72 -12.50 12.65
C ALA A 109 -4.98 -13.64 11.91
N PHE A 110 -4.22 -13.30 10.88
CA PHE A 110 -3.52 -14.24 9.99
C PHE A 110 -2.00 -14.21 10.14
N CYS A 111 -1.46 -13.24 10.88
CA CYS A 111 -0.03 -13.11 11.14
C CYS A 111 0.29 -13.99 12.36
N ARG A 112 0.88 -15.16 12.11
CA ARG A 112 1.33 -16.10 13.14
C ARG A 112 2.84 -16.21 13.14
#